data_AF-A0A948MH27-F1
#
_entry.id   AF-A0A948MH27-F1
#
_cell.length_a   1.000
_cell.length_b   1.000
_cell.length_c   1.000
_cell.angle_alpha   90.00
_cell.angle_beta   90.00
_cell.angle_gamma   90.00
#
_symmetry.space_group_name_H-M   'P 1'
#
loop_
_entity.id
_entity.type
_entity.pdbx_description
1 polymer ?
#
loop_
_entity_poly.entity_id
_entity_poly.type
_entity_poly.pdbx_seq_one_letter_code
_entity_poly.pdbx_strand_id
1 'polypeptide(L)'
;FNPLAALRLCLAAGATHETVDLLFNWIWRDGHAGDSAAALALPGAMLDIADVAAAISEPSVKEALRRNTDAALAAGVFGVPTLAIGSELFWGNDAHPLMQAVLADPGLLETGEWARIQHLPVAVERSR
;
A
#
# COMPACT_ATOMS: atom_id res chain seq x y z
N PHE A 1 9.49 -11.63 6.64
CA PHE A 1 9.61 -11.46 5.18
C PHE A 1 10.09 -10.04 4.89
N ASN A 2 11.10 -9.86 4.04
CA ASN A 2 11.59 -8.54 3.63
C ASN A 2 11.03 -8.21 2.23
N PRO A 3 10.11 -7.24 2.07
CA PRO A 3 9.45 -6.97 0.80
C PRO A 3 10.25 -6.06 -0.15
N LEU A 4 11.44 -5.57 0.25
CA LEU A 4 12.14 -4.52 -0.50
C LEU A 4 12.45 -4.90 -1.95
N ALA A 5 12.85 -6.15 -2.20
CA ALA A 5 13.14 -6.61 -3.55
C ALA A 5 11.87 -6.61 -4.42
N ALA A 6 10.76 -7.16 -3.91
CA ALA A 6 9.48 -7.19 -4.61
C ALA A 6 8.90 -5.78 -4.85
N LEU A 7 8.94 -4.89 -3.85
CA LEU A 7 8.45 -3.52 -4.00
C LEU A 7 9.25 -2.72 -5.04
N ARG A 8 10.58 -2.90 -5.08
CA ARG A 8 11.43 -2.26 -6.08
C ARG A 8 11.22 -2.85 -7.47
N LEU A 9 11.05 -4.17 -7.58
CA LEU A 9 10.70 -4.79 -8.87
C LEU A 9 9.35 -4.29 -9.39
N CYS A 10 8.36 -4.15 -8.50
CA CYS A 10 7.06 -3.58 -8.84
C CYS A 10 7.21 -2.17 -9.45
N LEU A 11 8.00 -1.30 -8.81
CA LEU A 11 8.28 0.04 -9.34
C LEU A 11 9.06 0.03 -10.65
N ALA A 12 10.07 -0.84 -10.78
CA ALA A 12 10.86 -0.97 -12.00
C ALA A 12 10.01 -1.43 -13.20
N ALA A 13 8.98 -2.25 -12.94
CA ALA A 13 8.00 -2.69 -13.93
C ALA A 13 6.81 -1.71 -14.11
N GLY A 14 6.88 -0.50 -13.55
CA GLY A 14 5.89 0.56 -13.75
C GLY A 14 4.71 0.54 -12.77
N ALA A 15 4.67 -0.37 -11.81
CA ALA A 15 3.67 -0.48 -10.75
C ALA A 15 2.22 -0.51 -11.26
N THR A 16 1.97 -1.18 -12.39
CA THR A 16 0.63 -1.40 -12.92
C THR A 16 -0.13 -2.43 -12.08
N HIS A 17 -1.46 -2.48 -12.23
CA HIS A 17 -2.27 -3.52 -11.57
C HIS A 17 -1.81 -4.93 -11.96
N GLU A 18 -1.43 -5.14 -13.21
CA GLU A 18 -0.93 -6.43 -13.71
C GLU A 18 0.39 -6.83 -13.03
N THR A 19 1.30 -5.87 -12.85
CA THR A 19 2.55 -6.08 -12.09
C THR A 19 2.27 -6.43 -10.64
N VAL A 20 1.37 -5.69 -10.00
CA VAL A 20 0.96 -5.92 -8.61
C VAL A 20 0.37 -7.31 -8.47
N ASP A 21 -0.59 -7.68 -9.32
CA ASP A 21 -1.24 -9.00 -9.30
C ASP A 21 -0.23 -10.13 -9.51
N LEU A 22 0.68 -10.00 -10.46
CA LEU A 22 1.71 -11.02 -10.71
C LEU A 22 2.57 -11.25 -9.48
N LEU A 23 3.08 -10.18 -8.86
CA LEU A 23 3.95 -10.29 -7.68
C LEU A 23 3.18 -10.73 -6.42
N PHE A 24 1.94 -10.28 -6.23
CA PHE A 24 1.08 -10.75 -5.14
C PHE A 24 0.80 -12.23 -5.28
N ASN A 25 0.44 -12.69 -6.48
CA ASN A 25 0.20 -14.09 -6.75
C ASN A 25 1.45 -14.95 -6.51
N TRP A 26 2.60 -14.52 -7.03
CA TRP A 26 3.87 -15.20 -6.82
C TRP A 26 4.17 -15.45 -5.33
N ILE A 27 4.00 -14.42 -4.48
CA ILE A 27 4.34 -14.50 -3.06
C ILE A 27 3.24 -15.19 -2.25
N TRP A 28 1.99 -14.77 -2.42
CA TRP A 28 0.91 -15.09 -1.49
C TRP A 28 -0.03 -16.19 -1.97
N ARG A 29 -0.26 -16.31 -3.28
CA ARG A 29 -1.05 -17.41 -3.84
C ARG A 29 -0.20 -18.67 -4.00
N ASP A 30 0.99 -18.51 -4.56
CA ASP A 30 1.87 -19.63 -4.97
C ASP A 30 2.95 -19.95 -3.91
N GLY A 31 3.14 -19.06 -2.93
CA GLY A 31 4.01 -19.31 -1.76
C GLY A 31 5.51 -19.17 -2.04
N HIS A 32 5.90 -18.52 -3.14
CA HIS A 32 7.30 -18.32 -3.49
C HIS A 32 7.95 -17.18 -2.69
N ALA A 33 9.28 -17.23 -2.56
CA ALA A 33 10.03 -16.13 -1.97
C ALA A 33 10.00 -14.89 -2.89
N GLY A 34 9.98 -13.71 -2.28
CA GLY A 34 10.00 -12.40 -2.97
C GLY A 34 10.98 -11.40 -2.35
N ASP A 35 11.95 -11.89 -1.60
CA ASP A 35 12.86 -11.10 -0.77
C ASP A 35 14.27 -10.89 -1.38
N SER A 36 14.54 -11.46 -2.55
CA SER A 36 15.82 -11.32 -3.26
C SER A 36 15.64 -11.24 -4.78
N ALA A 37 16.63 -10.69 -5.48
CA ALA A 37 16.65 -10.64 -6.95
C ALA A 37 16.59 -12.05 -7.57
N ALA A 38 17.27 -13.03 -6.96
CA ALA A 38 17.26 -14.41 -7.42
C ALA A 38 15.87 -15.05 -7.31
N ALA A 39 15.19 -14.84 -6.17
CA ALA A 39 13.83 -15.33 -5.97
C ALA A 39 12.81 -14.69 -6.93
N LEU A 40 13.11 -13.49 -7.43
CA LEU A 40 12.27 -12.72 -8.33
C LEU A 40 12.71 -12.81 -9.81
N ALA A 41 13.68 -13.65 -10.17
CA ALA A 41 14.18 -13.73 -11.55
C ALA A 41 13.09 -14.16 -12.55
N LEU A 42 12.28 -15.16 -12.20
CA LEU A 42 11.18 -15.63 -13.04
C LEU A 42 10.06 -14.57 -13.17
N PRO A 43 9.49 -14.02 -12.09
CA PRO A 43 8.49 -12.95 -12.23
C PRO A 43 9.06 -11.69 -12.89
N GLY A 44 10.35 -11.39 -12.70
CA GLY A 44 11.02 -10.32 -13.44
C GLY A 44 11.04 -10.56 -14.95
N ALA A 45 11.39 -11.77 -15.39
CA ALA A 45 11.35 -12.12 -16.81
C ALA A 45 9.92 -12.06 -17.39
N MET A 46 8.91 -12.42 -16.61
CA MET A 46 7.48 -12.28 -17.00
C MET A 46 7.03 -10.81 -17.11
N LEU A 47 7.78 -9.88 -16.51
CA LEU A 47 7.57 -8.44 -16.56
C LEU A 47 8.56 -7.74 -17.51
N ASP A 48 9.18 -8.49 -18.42
CA ASP A 48 10.18 -8.00 -19.38
C ASP A 48 11.44 -7.37 -18.73
N ILE A 49 11.75 -7.74 -17.48
CA ILE A 49 12.96 -7.33 -16.76
C ILE A 49 13.94 -8.51 -16.70
N ALA A 50 14.89 -8.51 -17.64
CA ALA A 50 15.90 -9.58 -17.74
C ALA A 50 16.91 -9.58 -16.58
N ASP A 51 17.36 -8.39 -16.14
CA ASP A 51 18.28 -8.23 -15.01
C ASP A 51 17.58 -7.56 -13.83
N VAL A 52 16.94 -8.40 -13.00
CA VAL A 52 16.24 -7.96 -11.78
C VAL A 52 17.22 -7.31 -10.81
N ALA A 53 18.46 -7.81 -10.69
CA ALA A 53 19.42 -7.29 -9.74
C ALA A 53 19.83 -5.85 -10.08
N ALA A 54 20.05 -5.57 -11.36
CA ALA A 54 20.28 -4.22 -11.86
C ALA A 54 19.05 -3.32 -11.67
N ALA A 55 17.87 -3.77 -12.10
CA ALA A 55 16.63 -3.00 -12.04
C ALA A 55 16.26 -2.56 -10.61
N ILE A 56 16.27 -3.48 -9.64
CA ILE A 56 15.95 -3.14 -8.23
C ILE A 56 17.06 -2.33 -7.54
N SER A 57 18.26 -2.30 -8.12
CA SER A 57 19.39 -1.55 -7.60
C SER A 57 19.47 -0.12 -8.14
N GLU A 58 18.71 0.18 -9.19
CA GLU A 58 18.70 1.49 -9.84
C GLU A 58 18.38 2.61 -8.82
N PRO A 59 19.19 3.69 -8.78
CA PRO A 59 18.97 4.78 -7.83
C PRO A 59 17.57 5.39 -7.92
N SER A 60 17.04 5.55 -9.14
CA SER A 60 15.70 6.11 -9.38
C SER A 60 14.60 5.28 -8.70
N VAL A 61 14.68 3.95 -8.77
CA VAL A 61 13.74 3.00 -8.17
C VAL A 61 13.80 3.04 -6.64
N LYS A 62 15.01 3.11 -6.08
CA LYS A 62 15.21 3.24 -4.62
C LYS A 62 14.62 4.54 -4.09
N GLU A 63 14.91 5.65 -4.77
CA GLU A 63 14.40 6.97 -4.39
C GLU A 63 12.89 7.08 -4.59
N ALA A 64 12.33 6.44 -5.63
CA ALA A 64 10.88 6.36 -5.81
C ALA A 64 10.21 5.62 -4.66
N LEU A 65 10.75 4.46 -4.24
CA LEU A 65 10.20 3.72 -3.10
C LEU A 65 10.25 4.54 -1.81
N ARG A 66 11.39 5.20 -1.54
CA ARG A 66 11.54 6.06 -0.36
C ARG A 66 10.54 7.20 -0.38
N ARG A 67 10.42 7.92 -1.50
CA ARG A 67 9.48 9.04 -1.66
C ARG A 67 8.03 8.61 -1.47
N ASN A 68 7.64 7.43 -1.98
CA ASN A 68 6.29 6.89 -1.79
C ASN A 68 6.02 6.62 -0.30
N THR A 69 6.98 6.03 0.42
CA THR A 69 6.88 5.80 1.87
C THR A 69 6.80 7.11 2.64
N ASP A 70 7.64 8.10 2.31
CA ASP A 70 7.65 9.41 2.97
C ASP A 70 6.31 10.15 2.75
N ALA A 71 5.75 10.06 1.54
CA ALA A 71 4.45 10.63 1.22
C ALA A 71 3.31 9.96 2.00
N ALA A 72 3.33 8.63 2.14
CA ALA A 72 2.35 7.90 2.94
C ALA A 72 2.42 8.30 4.42
N LEU A 73 3.64 8.39 4.98
CA LEU A 73 3.85 8.84 6.37
C LEU A 73 3.37 10.28 6.58
N ALA A 74 3.69 11.19 5.65
CA ALA A 74 3.24 12.59 5.71
C ALA A 74 1.71 12.71 5.62
N ALA A 75 1.04 11.77 4.95
CA ALA A 75 -0.42 11.69 4.89
C ALA A 75 -1.04 11.01 6.12
N GLY A 76 -0.26 10.58 7.12
CA GLY A 76 -0.77 9.92 8.33
C GLY A 76 -1.02 8.42 8.19
N VAL A 77 -0.58 7.80 7.09
CA VAL A 77 -0.69 6.35 6.90
C VAL A 77 0.23 5.63 7.89
N PHE A 78 -0.33 4.70 8.67
CA PHE A 78 0.42 3.91 9.65
C PHE A 78 0.39 2.40 9.36
N GLY A 79 -0.43 1.96 8.40
CA GLY A 79 -0.58 0.55 8.04
C GLY A 79 -1.12 0.36 6.63
N VAL A 80 -1.16 -0.88 6.16
CA VAL A 80 -1.67 -1.25 4.82
C VAL A 80 -2.70 -2.39 4.91
N PRO A 81 -3.66 -2.47 3.97
CA PRO A 81 -3.97 -1.44 2.97
C PRO A 81 -4.58 -0.20 3.66
N THR A 82 -4.23 0.98 3.16
CA THR A 82 -4.91 2.24 3.51
C THR A 82 -5.34 2.91 2.22
N LEU A 83 -6.62 3.32 2.17
CA LEU A 83 -7.20 4.05 1.04
C LEU A 83 -7.52 5.47 1.50
N ALA A 84 -7.21 6.45 0.66
CA ALA A 84 -7.46 7.86 0.94
C ALA A 84 -8.57 8.39 0.04
N ILE A 85 -9.57 9.06 0.62
CA ILE A 85 -10.58 9.83 -0.09
C ILE A 85 -10.54 11.26 0.45
N GLY A 86 -9.98 12.19 -0.33
CA GLY A 86 -9.69 13.53 0.17
C GLY A 86 -8.66 13.47 1.31
N SER A 87 -9.02 13.99 2.49
CA SER A 87 -8.22 13.89 3.72
C SER A 87 -8.51 12.66 4.57
N GLU A 88 -9.58 11.92 4.28
CA GLU A 88 -10.01 10.78 5.08
C GLU A 88 -9.22 9.52 4.71
N LEU A 89 -8.77 8.79 5.73
CA LEU A 89 -8.01 7.55 5.60
C LEU A 89 -8.83 6.36 6.10
N PHE A 90 -8.92 5.34 5.26
CA PHE A 90 -9.59 4.07 5.57
C PHE A 90 -8.55 2.96 5.61
N TRP A 91 -8.19 2.54 6.82
CA TRP A 91 -7.20 1.49 7.05
C TRP A 91 -7.88 0.13 7.25
N GLY A 92 -7.40 -0.88 6.52
CA GLY A 92 -7.88 -2.26 6.60
C GLY A 92 -8.85 -2.64 5.49
N ASN A 93 -8.86 -3.93 5.14
CA ASN A 93 -9.78 -4.47 4.13
C ASN A 93 -11.25 -4.44 4.61
N ASP A 94 -11.46 -4.54 5.91
CA ASP A 94 -12.76 -4.41 6.58
C ASP A 94 -13.33 -2.98 6.54
N ALA A 95 -12.50 -1.97 6.29
CA ALA A 95 -12.95 -0.59 6.08
C ALA A 95 -13.46 -0.31 4.65
N HIS A 96 -13.30 -1.24 3.70
CA HIS A 96 -13.72 -1.04 2.30
C HIS A 96 -15.21 -0.69 2.14
N PRO A 97 -16.17 -1.34 2.82
CA PRO A 97 -17.58 -0.97 2.69
C PRO A 97 -17.86 0.47 3.13
N LEU A 98 -17.22 0.94 4.20
CA LEU A 98 -17.35 2.33 4.66
C LEU A 98 -16.71 3.29 3.66
N MET A 99 -15.52 2.98 3.17
CA MET A 99 -14.87 3.75 2.11
C MET A 99 -15.78 3.87 0.88
N GLN A 100 -16.40 2.78 0.42
CA GLN A 100 -17.32 2.81 -0.72
C GLN A 100 -18.55 3.69 -0.45
N ALA A 101 -19.08 3.67 0.78
CA ALA A 101 -20.18 4.53 1.18
C ALA A 101 -19.79 6.02 1.14
N VAL A 102 -18.61 6.36 1.66
CA VAL A 102 -18.08 7.75 1.61
C VAL A 102 -17.76 8.18 0.17
N LEU A 103 -17.30 7.27 -0.69
CA LEU A 103 -17.08 7.60 -2.10
C LEU A 103 -18.40 7.92 -2.83
N ALA A 104 -19.48 7.23 -2.47
CA ALA A 104 -20.82 7.47 -3.02
C ALA A 104 -21.50 8.72 -2.43
N ASP A 105 -21.21 9.03 -1.17
CA ASP A 105 -21.68 10.21 -0.45
C ASP A 105 -20.52 10.85 0.35
N PRO A 106 -19.79 11.81 -0.25
CA PRO A 106 -18.63 12.43 0.39
C PRO A 106 -18.95 13.18 1.70
N GLY A 107 -20.22 13.55 1.93
CA GLY A 107 -20.67 14.22 3.16
C GLY A 107 -21.09 13.25 4.27
N LEU A 108 -21.03 11.93 4.03
CA LEU A 108 -21.56 10.92 4.94
C LEU A 108 -21.01 11.07 6.37
N LEU A 109 -19.71 11.34 6.51
CA LEU A 109 -19.05 11.45 7.81
C LEU A 109 -19.34 12.78 8.54
N GLU A 110 -19.87 13.77 7.82
CA GLU A 110 -20.15 15.12 8.33
C GLU A 110 -21.60 15.27 8.82
N THR A 111 -22.40 14.20 8.77
CA THR A 111 -23.83 14.26 9.11
C THR A 111 -24.24 13.21 10.16
N GLY A 112 -25.39 13.47 10.81
CA GLY A 112 -26.03 12.52 11.71
C GLY A 112 -25.15 11.99 12.84
N GLU A 113 -25.20 10.68 13.05
CA GLU A 113 -24.43 10.01 14.11
C GLU A 113 -22.92 10.04 13.86
N TRP A 114 -22.47 10.08 12.59
CA TRP A 114 -21.05 10.17 12.27
C TRP A 114 -20.44 11.49 12.75
N ALA A 115 -21.12 12.61 12.48
CA ALA A 115 -20.72 13.92 12.99
C ALA A 115 -20.72 13.96 14.52
N ARG A 116 -21.67 13.28 15.17
CA ARG A 116 -21.76 13.21 16.63
C ARG A 116 -20.55 12.51 17.24
N ILE A 117 -20.04 11.45 16.61
CA ILE A 117 -18.89 10.67 17.11
C ILE A 117 -17.65 11.54 17.26
N GLN A 118 -17.41 12.48 16.33
CA GLN A 118 -16.25 13.38 16.39
C GLN A 118 -16.23 14.28 17.63
N HIS A 119 -17.39 14.52 18.25
CA HIS A 119 -17.56 15.39 19.41
C HIS A 119 -17.75 14.60 20.72
N LEU A 120 -17.71 13.27 20.67
CA LEU A 120 -17.83 12.46 21.88
C LEU A 120 -16.60 12.68 22.78
N PRO A 121 -16.79 12.92 24.08
CA PRO A 121 -15.67 13.06 24.99
C PRO A 121 -14.89 11.74 25.08
N VAL A 122 -13.56 11.84 25.13
CA VAL A 122 -12.71 10.69 25.48
C VAL A 122 -13.07 10.25 26.90
N ALA A 123 -13.51 9.01 27.07
CA ALA A 123 -14.05 8.54 28.34
C ALA A 123 -12.99 8.49 29.47
N VAL A 124 -11.95 7.67 29.28
CA VAL A 124 -10.84 7.54 30.24
C VAL A 124 -9.55 7.54 29.45
N GLU A 125 -8.79 8.62 29.59
CA GLU A 125 -7.44 8.70 29.05
C GLU A 125 -6.45 8.15 30.08
N ARG A 126 -5.73 7.08 29.73
CA ARG A 126 -4.67 6.56 30.59
C ARG A 126 -3.35 7.19 30.17
N SER A 127 -2.72 7.91 31.08
CA SER A 127 -1.36 8.43 30.90
C SER A 127 -0.42 7.27 30.57
N ARG A 128 0.32 7.42 29.47
CA ARG A 128 1.41 6.51 29.09
C ARG A 128 2.62 6.69 29.99
#